data_AF-A0A842LW27-F1
#
_entry.id   AF-A0A842LW27-F1
#
_cell.length_a   1.000
_cell.length_b   1.000
_cell.length_c   1.000
_cell.angle_alpha   90.00
_cell.angle_beta   90.00
_cell.angle_gamma   90.00
#
_symmetry.space_group_name_H-M   'P 1'
#
loop_
_entity.id
_entity.type
_entity.pdbx_description
1 polymer ?
#
loop_
_entity_poly.entity_id
_entity_poly.type
_entity_poly.pdbx_seq_one_letter_code
_entity_poly.pdbx_strand_id
1 'polypeptide(L)'
;MSSIVWYLHEFVNSEWIKRFIYVRTPYNLPQIRFRSAVRIEPEKCTYCGACMAVCPVPGCIRVSRATGENIPEIDVRKCIRCGMCVEVCGPGALTAGRIREDTEYLVMELRTRIVVDEEKCIGCGSCVVACPSNEELDESSVSGKGPVQPVVLNVANGKVRGTLQEFCRGCMTCVTICPRDAIEIVVECIPAQLVKPAERIEEVQSAAK
;
A
#
# COMPACT_ATOMS: atom_id res chain seq x y z
N MET A 1 21.35 48.47 -3.85
CA MET A 1 20.11 47.88 -3.33
C MET A 1 19.38 47.24 -4.50
N SER A 2 19.02 45.97 -4.57
CA SER A 2 19.60 44.71 -4.10
C SER A 2 18.89 43.69 -5.00
N SER A 3 19.60 42.86 -5.77
CA SER A 3 18.96 41.83 -6.61
C SER A 3 18.02 40.94 -5.78
N ILE A 4 18.33 40.78 -4.49
CA ILE A 4 17.51 40.08 -3.50
C ILE A 4 16.10 40.67 -3.33
N VAL A 5 15.92 41.99 -3.50
CA VAL A 5 14.62 42.66 -3.37
C VAL A 5 13.72 42.25 -4.55
N TRP A 6 14.31 42.09 -5.74
CA TRP A 6 13.58 41.62 -6.92
C TRP A 6 13.17 40.15 -6.78
N TYR A 7 14.07 39.30 -6.27
CA TYR A 7 13.72 37.91 -5.94
C TYR A 7 12.65 37.82 -4.86
N LEU A 8 12.74 38.59 -3.78
CA LEU A 8 11.73 38.62 -2.73
C LEU A 8 10.37 39.07 -3.28
N HIS A 9 10.35 40.07 -4.18
CA HIS A 9 9.12 40.49 -4.86
C HIS A 9 8.53 39.38 -5.74
N GLU A 10 9.37 38.62 -6.45
CA GLU A 10 8.92 37.49 -7.28
C GLU A 10 8.36 36.33 -6.43
N PHE A 11 8.98 36.03 -5.28
CA PHE A 11 8.50 35.00 -4.35
C PHE A 11 7.22 35.40 -3.61
N VAL A 12 6.99 36.69 -3.39
CA VAL A 12 5.76 37.22 -2.76
C VAL A 12 4.66 37.47 -3.79
N ASN A 13 4.96 37.29 -5.09
CA ASN A 13 3.96 37.41 -6.15
C ASN A 13 2.83 36.41 -5.92
N SER A 14 1.61 36.93 -5.79
CA SER A 14 0.41 36.12 -5.55
C SER A 14 0.19 35.04 -6.60
N GLU A 15 0.61 35.25 -7.86
CA GLU A 15 0.54 34.23 -8.90
C GLU A 15 1.60 33.12 -8.71
N TRP A 16 2.79 33.47 -8.23
CA TRP A 16 3.80 32.48 -7.85
C TRP A 16 3.33 31.64 -6.66
N ILE A 17 2.82 32.28 -5.60
CA ILE A 17 2.29 31.59 -4.40
C ILE A 17 1.12 30.68 -4.76
N LYS A 18 0.16 31.15 -5.58
CA LYS A 18 -0.95 30.32 -6.05
C LYS A 18 -0.43 29.12 -6.84
N ARG A 19 0.48 29.32 -7.79
CA ARG A 19 1.06 28.21 -8.58
C ARG A 19 1.81 27.22 -7.73
N PHE A 20 2.56 27.67 -6.72
CA PHE A 20 3.34 26.84 -5.80
C PHE A 20 2.44 26.03 -4.85
N ILE A 21 1.42 26.65 -4.26
CA ILE A 21 0.48 25.99 -3.33
C ILE A 21 -0.50 25.09 -4.10
N TYR A 22 -0.95 25.50 -5.29
CA TYR A 22 -1.86 24.75 -6.15
C TYR A 22 -1.12 24.03 -7.30
N VAL A 23 0.11 23.55 -7.08
CA VAL A 23 0.72 22.57 -7.99
C VAL A 23 -0.14 21.29 -7.93
N ARG A 24 -1.11 21.19 -8.83
CA ARG A 24 -1.68 19.90 -9.19
C ARG A 24 -0.70 19.28 -10.16
N THR A 25 0.16 18.38 -9.69
CA THR A 25 0.85 17.47 -10.62
C THR A 25 -0.24 16.79 -11.44
N PRO A 26 -0.29 16.98 -12.78
CA PRO A 26 -1.23 16.24 -13.59
C PRO A 26 -0.89 14.76 -13.41
N TYR A 27 -1.80 14.02 -12.78
CA TYR A 27 -1.77 12.56 -12.74
C TYR A 27 -2.09 12.07 -14.16
N ASN A 28 -1.11 12.13 -15.04
CA ASN A 28 -1.06 11.29 -16.23
C ASN A 28 0.36 11.20 -16.73
N LEU A 29 1.13 10.38 -16.03
CA LEU A 29 2.12 9.55 -16.69
C LEU A 29 1.77 8.10 -16.30
N PRO A 30 1.34 7.24 -17.23
CA PRO A 30 1.47 5.81 -17.04
C PRO A 30 2.96 5.51 -17.14
N GLN A 31 3.74 5.83 -16.11
CA GLN A 31 5.10 5.35 -16.05
C GLN A 31 4.99 3.86 -15.78
N ILE A 32 5.43 3.05 -16.75
CA ILE A 32 5.80 1.67 -16.50
C ILE A 32 6.95 1.76 -15.47
N ARG A 33 6.61 1.75 -14.18
CA ARG A 33 7.56 1.82 -13.08
C ARG A 33 8.21 0.46 -12.93
N PHE A 34 9.46 0.30 -13.36
CA PHE A 34 10.23 -0.91 -13.07
C PHE A 34 10.30 -1.07 -11.54
N ARG A 35 9.69 -2.11 -10.97
CA ARG A 35 9.69 -2.31 -9.51
C ARG A 35 10.75 -3.30 -9.04
N SER A 36 11.30 -4.14 -9.91
CA SER A 36 12.37 -5.07 -9.50
C SER A 36 13.75 -4.40 -9.53
N ALA A 37 14.69 -5.04 -8.83
CA ALA A 37 16.06 -4.52 -8.75
C ALA A 37 16.72 -4.72 -10.11
N VAL A 38 17.57 -3.76 -10.52
CA VAL A 38 18.32 -3.88 -11.77
C VAL A 38 19.25 -5.07 -11.67
N ARG A 39 19.13 -6.00 -12.62
CA ARG A 39 20.03 -7.15 -12.79
C ARG A 39 21.10 -6.77 -13.81
N ILE A 40 22.33 -7.19 -13.56
CA ILE A 40 23.49 -6.91 -14.40
C ILE A 40 23.97 -8.24 -14.98
N GLU A 41 24.17 -8.27 -16.29
CA GLU A 41 24.83 -9.37 -17.01
C GLU A 41 26.26 -8.93 -17.34
N PRO A 42 27.28 -9.35 -16.56
CA PRO A 42 28.65 -8.85 -16.70
C PRO A 42 29.25 -9.10 -18.09
N GLU A 43 28.88 -10.21 -18.73
CA GLU A 43 29.38 -10.62 -20.04
C GLU A 43 29.05 -9.64 -21.16
N LYS A 44 27.93 -8.90 -21.04
CA LYS A 44 27.48 -7.93 -22.04
C LYS A 44 27.98 -6.51 -21.73
N CYS A 45 28.49 -6.25 -20.53
CA CYS A 45 28.82 -4.91 -20.10
C CYS A 45 30.13 -4.43 -20.72
N THR A 46 30.12 -3.22 -21.31
CA THR A 46 31.30 -2.61 -21.97
C THR A 46 31.95 -1.50 -21.14
N TYR A 47 31.47 -1.23 -19.92
CA TYR A 47 31.98 -0.17 -19.03
C TYR A 47 31.95 1.24 -19.65
N CYS A 48 31.01 1.48 -20.56
CA CYS A 48 30.88 2.76 -21.25
C CYS A 48 30.46 3.91 -20.30
N GLY A 49 29.81 3.59 -19.18
CA GLY A 49 29.38 4.58 -18.17
C GLY A 49 28.05 5.28 -18.49
N ALA A 50 27.36 4.92 -19.58
CA ALA A 50 26.09 5.53 -19.97
C ALA A 50 25.01 5.43 -18.86
N CYS A 51 24.97 4.31 -18.15
CA CYS A 51 24.07 4.10 -17.01
C CYS A 51 24.32 5.08 -15.86
N MET A 52 25.58 5.42 -15.57
CA MET A 52 25.93 6.43 -14.57
C MET A 52 25.46 7.82 -15.01
N ALA A 53 25.71 8.17 -16.28
CA ALA A 53 25.38 9.50 -16.81
C ALA A 53 23.87 9.77 -16.85
N VAL A 54 23.05 8.76 -17.14
CA VAL A 54 21.58 8.90 -17.20
C VAL A 54 20.92 8.80 -15.83
N CYS A 55 21.62 8.32 -14.80
CA CYS A 55 21.01 8.08 -13.50
C CYS A 55 20.63 9.42 -12.83
N PRO A 56 19.34 9.65 -12.50
CA PRO A 56 18.93 10.90 -11.87
C PRO A 56 19.37 10.99 -10.40
N VAL A 57 19.82 9.88 -9.80
CA VAL A 57 20.24 9.83 -8.40
C VAL A 57 21.77 9.91 -8.32
N PRO A 58 22.33 10.98 -7.73
CA PRO A 58 23.77 11.17 -7.69
C PRO A 58 24.45 10.06 -6.87
N GLY A 59 25.48 9.45 -7.47
CA GLY A 59 26.25 8.39 -6.83
C GLY A 59 25.47 7.10 -6.57
N CYS A 60 24.34 6.88 -7.25
CA CYS A 60 23.62 5.60 -7.22
C CYS A 60 24.33 4.52 -8.03
N ILE A 61 24.96 4.90 -9.16
CA ILE A 61 25.68 3.98 -10.04
C ILE A 61 27.15 4.41 -10.10
N ARG A 62 28.06 3.47 -9.85
CA ARG A 62 29.51 3.65 -10.03
C ARG A 62 30.01 2.71 -11.10
N VAL A 63 30.82 3.24 -12.00
CA VAL A 63 31.48 2.49 -13.08
C VAL A 63 32.95 2.83 -12.97
N SER A 64 33.73 1.89 -12.46
CA SER A 64 35.19 1.99 -12.35
C SER A 64 35.82 1.26 -13.53
N ARG A 65 36.85 1.84 -14.14
CA ARG A 65 37.73 1.15 -15.10
C ARG A 65 39.02 0.64 -14.45
N ALA A 66 39.26 1.00 -13.18
CA ALA A 66 40.57 0.89 -12.54
C ALA A 66 40.70 -0.36 -11.64
N THR A 67 39.59 -0.92 -11.17
CA THR A 67 39.58 -1.92 -10.09
C THR A 67 39.54 -3.38 -10.57
N GLY A 68 39.67 -3.66 -11.87
CA GLY A 68 39.68 -5.02 -12.42
C GLY A 68 38.32 -5.74 -12.39
N GLU A 69 37.43 -5.34 -11.49
CA GLU A 69 36.01 -5.70 -11.52
C GLU A 69 35.31 -4.82 -12.55
N ASN A 70 35.35 -5.35 -13.76
CA ASN A 70 34.54 -4.98 -14.90
C ASN A 70 33.06 -5.24 -14.56
N ILE A 71 32.43 -4.54 -13.60
CA ILE A 71 30.98 -4.58 -13.34
C ILE A 71 30.52 -3.21 -12.81
N PRO A 72 29.40 -2.62 -13.29
CA PRO A 72 28.82 -1.43 -12.69
C PRO A 72 28.26 -1.74 -11.29
N GLU A 73 28.63 -0.97 -10.28
CA GLU A 73 28.09 -1.06 -8.93
C GLU A 73 26.83 -0.20 -8.82
N ILE A 74 25.71 -0.78 -8.35
CA ILE A 74 24.44 -0.08 -8.16
C ILE A 74 24.03 -0.15 -6.69
N ASP A 75 23.89 1.02 -6.05
CA ASP A 75 23.37 1.13 -4.69
C ASP A 75 21.84 0.96 -4.70
N VAL A 76 21.39 -0.22 -4.28
CA VAL A 76 19.96 -0.59 -4.23
C VAL A 76 19.15 0.31 -3.28
N ARG A 77 19.79 0.93 -2.27
CA ARG A 77 19.10 1.83 -1.33
C ARG A 77 18.82 3.19 -1.96
N LYS A 78 19.67 3.63 -2.89
CA LYS A 78 19.50 4.90 -3.62
C LYS A 78 18.70 4.74 -4.91
N CYS A 79 18.67 3.54 -5.48
CA CYS A 79 17.97 3.27 -6.73
C CYS A 79 16.46 3.48 -6.60
N ILE A 80 15.94 4.54 -7.24
CA ILE A 80 14.50 4.83 -7.33
C ILE A 80 13.78 3.98 -8.39
N ARG A 81 14.51 3.05 -9.03
CA ARG A 81 13.98 2.09 -10.02
C ARG A 81 13.25 2.75 -11.19
N CYS A 82 13.82 3.84 -11.72
CA CYS A 82 13.26 4.54 -12.87
C CYS A 82 13.45 3.81 -14.20
N GLY A 83 14.40 2.88 -14.30
CA GLY A 83 14.68 2.10 -15.52
C GLY A 83 15.53 2.80 -16.58
N MET A 84 15.91 4.08 -16.40
CA MET A 84 16.68 4.84 -17.41
C MET A 84 18.02 4.18 -17.78
N CYS A 85 18.67 3.52 -16.81
CA CYS A 85 19.92 2.81 -17.05
C CYS A 85 19.76 1.60 -17.99
N VAL A 86 18.57 0.98 -18.01
CA VAL A 86 18.24 -0.14 -18.91
C VAL A 86 18.00 0.39 -20.32
N GLU A 87 17.21 1.46 -20.46
CA GLU A 87 16.90 2.09 -21.75
C GLU A 87 18.15 2.60 -22.48
N VAL A 88 19.12 3.17 -21.75
CA VAL A 88 20.36 3.70 -22.36
C VAL A 88 21.40 2.60 -22.64
N CYS A 89 21.20 1.38 -22.14
CA CYS A 89 22.22 0.33 -22.21
C CYS A 89 22.22 -0.32 -23.60
N GLY A 90 22.98 0.25 -24.53
CA GLY A 90 23.13 -0.28 -25.90
C GLY A 90 23.48 -1.78 -25.97
N PRO A 91 24.43 -2.31 -25.17
CA PRO A 91 24.73 -3.74 -25.14
C PRO A 91 23.66 -4.64 -24.51
N GLY A 92 22.63 -4.07 -23.87
CA GLY A 92 21.62 -4.83 -23.13
C GLY A 92 22.15 -5.58 -21.90
N ALA A 93 23.18 -5.05 -21.24
CA ALA A 93 23.78 -5.64 -20.04
C ALA A 93 22.98 -5.38 -18.75
N LEU A 94 22.00 -4.47 -18.79
CA LEU A 94 21.16 -4.11 -17.65
C LEU A 94 19.72 -4.49 -17.95
N THR A 95 19.09 -5.21 -17.03
CA THR A 95 17.71 -5.67 -17.17
C THR A 95 16.93 -5.30 -15.91
N ALA A 96 15.72 -4.78 -16.07
CA ALA A 96 14.79 -4.52 -14.97
C ALA A 96 13.43 -5.12 -15.32
N GLY A 97 12.76 -5.68 -14.32
CA GLY A 97 11.48 -6.34 -14.52
C GLY A 97 10.31 -5.39 -14.61
N ARG A 98 9.28 -5.87 -15.30
CA ARG A 98 8.02 -5.15 -15.52
C ARG A 98 7.13 -5.31 -14.30
N ILE A 99 6.26 -4.31 -14.07
CA ILE A 99 5.31 -4.24 -12.95
C ILE A 99 4.49 -5.53 -12.76
N ARG A 100 4.26 -6.34 -13.80
CA ARG A 100 3.29 -7.45 -13.74
C ARG A 100 3.90 -8.85 -13.72
N GLU A 101 5.14 -9.01 -14.18
CA GLU A 101 5.79 -10.34 -14.28
C GLU A 101 6.62 -10.65 -13.03
N ASP A 102 7.29 -9.64 -12.46
CA ASP A 102 8.19 -9.82 -11.31
C ASP A 102 7.54 -9.49 -9.95
N THR A 103 6.29 -9.02 -9.93
CA THR A 103 5.61 -8.58 -8.69
C THR A 103 4.51 -9.52 -8.22
N GLU A 104 4.43 -10.73 -8.79
CA GLU A 104 3.47 -11.76 -8.35
C GLU A 104 3.61 -12.05 -6.83
N TYR A 105 4.78 -11.79 -6.25
CA TYR A 105 5.08 -11.91 -4.81
C TYR A 105 4.95 -10.62 -3.99
N LEU A 106 4.62 -9.48 -4.62
CA LEU A 106 4.53 -8.15 -3.99
C LEU A 106 3.12 -7.56 -4.12
N VAL A 107 2.12 -8.43 -4.26
CA VAL A 107 0.71 -8.07 -4.15
C VAL A 107 0.47 -7.64 -2.71
N MET A 108 -0.03 -6.42 -2.52
CA MET A 108 -0.54 -5.98 -1.22
C MET A 108 -1.99 -6.44 -1.14
N GLU A 109 -2.30 -7.28 -0.16
CA GLU A 109 -3.68 -7.61 0.17
C GLU A 109 -4.20 -6.52 1.11
N LEU A 110 -5.31 -5.91 0.71
CA LEU A 110 -6.03 -4.98 1.56
C LEU A 110 -7.00 -5.79 2.40
N ARG A 111 -6.80 -5.80 3.72
CA ARG A 111 -7.76 -6.38 4.66
C ARG A 111 -8.44 -5.29 5.44
N THR A 112 -9.76 -5.32 5.41
CA THR A 112 -10.58 -4.44 6.22
C THR A 112 -10.82 -5.10 7.57
N ARG A 113 -10.49 -4.38 8.65
CA ARG A 113 -10.66 -4.85 10.01
C ARG A 113 -11.50 -3.85 10.79
N ILE A 114 -12.40 -4.34 11.63
CA ILE A 114 -13.19 -3.52 12.53
C ILE A 114 -12.52 -3.53 13.90
N VAL A 115 -12.12 -2.34 14.36
CA VAL A 115 -11.55 -2.12 15.68
C VAL A 115 -12.62 -1.49 16.56
N VAL A 116 -12.84 -2.08 17.73
CA VAL A 116 -13.81 -1.58 18.71
C VAL A 116 -13.05 -1.12 19.95
N ASP A 117 -13.25 0.14 20.32
CA ASP A 117 -12.79 0.71 21.57
C ASP A 117 -13.65 0.16 22.71
N GLU A 118 -13.07 -0.76 23.50
CA GLU A 118 -13.78 -1.42 24.60
C GLU A 118 -14.16 -0.45 25.72
N GLU A 119 -13.47 0.69 25.89
CA GLU A 119 -13.81 1.68 26.93
C GLU A 119 -15.07 2.46 26.55
N LYS A 120 -15.17 2.87 25.28
CA LYS A 120 -16.33 3.60 24.76
C LYS A 120 -17.52 2.68 24.48
N CYS A 121 -17.29 1.44 24.08
CA CYS A 121 -18.37 0.55 23.68
C CYS A 121 -19.29 0.20 24.86
N ILE A 122 -20.59 0.43 24.73
CA ILE A 122 -21.58 0.08 25.77
C ILE A 122 -22.34 -1.22 25.47
N GLY A 123 -21.99 -1.92 24.39
CA GLY A 123 -22.61 -3.21 24.04
C GLY A 123 -24.05 -3.11 23.54
N CYS A 124 -24.52 -1.94 23.09
CA CYS A 124 -25.92 -1.74 22.67
C CYS A 124 -26.35 -2.57 21.45
N GLY A 125 -25.41 -3.15 20.69
CA GLY A 125 -25.70 -4.04 19.57
C GLY A 125 -26.22 -3.35 18.29
N SER A 126 -26.34 -2.02 18.25
CA SER A 126 -26.85 -1.31 17.06
C SER A 126 -26.04 -1.60 15.79
N CYS A 127 -24.72 -1.72 15.92
CA CYS A 127 -23.85 -2.10 14.81
C CYS A 127 -23.99 -3.58 14.38
N VAL A 128 -24.49 -4.46 15.25
CA VAL A 128 -24.73 -5.88 14.94
C VAL A 128 -25.97 -6.00 14.06
N VAL A 129 -27.05 -5.31 14.44
CA VAL A 129 -28.33 -5.29 13.72
C VAL A 129 -28.21 -4.53 12.40
N ALA A 130 -27.46 -3.42 12.37
CA ALA A 130 -27.32 -2.60 11.17
C ALA A 130 -26.30 -3.14 10.15
N CYS A 131 -25.56 -4.20 10.46
CA CYS A 131 -24.52 -4.72 9.57
C CYS A 131 -25.15 -5.56 8.43
N PRO A 132 -25.05 -5.14 7.16
CA PRO A 132 -25.64 -5.90 6.04
C PRO A 132 -25.01 -7.29 5.90
N SER A 133 -23.71 -7.42 6.17
CA SER A 133 -23.02 -8.71 6.16
C SER A 133 -23.48 -9.63 7.30
N ASN A 134 -23.95 -9.09 8.43
CA ASN A 134 -24.53 -9.92 9.48
C ASN A 134 -25.91 -10.44 9.06
N GLU A 135 -26.74 -9.61 8.43
CA GLU A 135 -28.05 -10.01 7.90
C GLU A 135 -27.92 -11.16 6.89
N GLU A 136 -26.93 -11.09 5.99
CA GLU A 136 -26.66 -12.14 5.02
C GLU A 136 -26.15 -13.46 5.66
N LEU A 137 -25.37 -13.37 6.73
CA LEU A 137 -24.84 -14.55 7.44
C LEU A 137 -25.88 -15.18 8.37
N ASP A 138 -26.73 -14.36 8.98
CA ASP A 138 -27.74 -14.78 9.93
C ASP A 138 -28.92 -13.78 9.97
N GLU A 139 -30.04 -14.18 9.38
CA GLU A 139 -31.28 -13.40 9.38
C GLU A 139 -31.78 -13.09 10.80
N SER A 140 -31.44 -13.91 11.79
CA SER A 140 -31.84 -13.62 13.18
C SER A 140 -31.13 -12.40 13.77
N SER A 141 -29.98 -11.99 13.20
CA SER A 141 -29.19 -10.85 13.66
C SER A 141 -29.92 -9.51 13.52
N VAL A 142 -30.82 -9.36 12.54
CA VAL A 142 -31.63 -8.14 12.34
C VAL A 142 -32.86 -8.07 13.25
N SER A 143 -33.25 -9.19 13.86
CA SER A 143 -34.48 -9.30 14.67
C SER A 143 -34.33 -8.84 16.13
N GLY A 144 -33.13 -8.43 16.54
CA GLY A 144 -32.82 -8.03 17.92
C GLY A 144 -32.71 -9.19 18.92
N LYS A 145 -32.94 -10.44 18.48
CA LYS A 145 -32.72 -11.66 19.28
C LYS A 145 -31.24 -12.02 19.44
N GLY A 146 -30.36 -11.31 18.73
CA GLY A 146 -28.96 -11.63 18.61
C GLY A 146 -28.73 -12.75 17.58
N PRO A 147 -27.49 -12.88 17.08
CA PRO A 147 -27.13 -13.90 16.12
C PRO A 147 -27.05 -15.28 16.78
N VAL A 148 -27.58 -16.29 16.10
CA VAL A 148 -27.45 -17.73 16.43
C VAL A 148 -26.18 -18.29 15.78
N GLN A 149 -25.83 -17.81 14.59
CA GLN A 149 -24.65 -18.23 13.84
C GLN A 149 -23.48 -17.26 14.05
N PRO A 150 -22.24 -17.66 13.77
CA PRO A 150 -21.11 -16.75 13.73
C PRO A 150 -21.34 -15.65 12.67
N VAL A 151 -21.16 -14.39 13.08
CA VAL A 151 -21.38 -13.20 12.23
C VAL A 151 -20.16 -12.27 12.28
N VAL A 152 -20.16 -11.16 11.51
CA VAL A 152 -19.04 -10.20 11.49
C VAL A 152 -18.88 -9.51 12.83
N LEU A 153 -19.97 -9.00 13.40
CA LEU A 153 -20.00 -8.34 14.71
C LEU A 153 -21.00 -9.05 15.62
N ASN A 154 -20.60 -9.35 16.86
CA ASN A 154 -21.49 -9.90 17.89
C ASN A 154 -21.29 -9.17 19.22
N VAL A 155 -22.32 -9.16 20.08
CA VAL A 155 -22.21 -8.70 21.46
C VAL A 155 -21.78 -9.89 22.34
N ALA A 156 -20.61 -9.80 22.96
CA ALA A 156 -20.11 -10.78 23.90
C ALA A 156 -19.60 -10.06 25.15
N ASN A 157 -19.98 -10.56 26.34
CA ASN A 157 -19.60 -9.96 27.63
C ASN A 157 -19.95 -8.46 27.75
N GLY A 158 -21.10 -8.04 27.20
CA GLY A 158 -21.55 -6.65 27.24
C GLY A 158 -20.76 -5.69 26.35
N LYS A 159 -19.90 -6.20 25.45
CA LYS A 159 -19.15 -5.41 24.47
C LYS A 159 -19.33 -5.99 23.07
N VAL A 160 -19.25 -5.14 22.07
CA VAL A 160 -19.24 -5.58 20.66
C VAL A 160 -17.85 -6.09 20.31
N ARG A 161 -17.77 -7.25 19.65
CA ARG A 161 -16.54 -7.87 19.15
C ARG A 161 -16.68 -8.24 17.68
N GLY A 162 -15.60 -8.04 16.92
CA GLY A 162 -15.51 -8.52 15.54
C GLY A 162 -15.02 -9.96 15.50
N THR A 163 -15.89 -10.89 15.10
CA THR A 163 -15.63 -12.34 15.05
C THR A 163 -15.24 -12.79 13.64
N LEU A 164 -16.12 -12.61 12.64
CA LEU A 164 -15.87 -12.96 11.24
C LEU A 164 -15.48 -11.72 10.43
N GLN A 165 -14.35 -11.10 10.78
CA GLN A 165 -13.95 -9.82 10.20
C GLN A 165 -13.57 -9.91 8.72
N GLU A 166 -13.23 -11.10 8.23
CA GLU A 166 -12.94 -11.39 6.83
C GLU A 166 -14.15 -11.19 5.90
N PHE A 167 -15.38 -11.25 6.43
CA PHE A 167 -16.59 -10.95 5.67
C PHE A 167 -16.97 -9.46 5.72
N CYS A 168 -16.20 -8.64 6.44
CA CYS A 168 -16.42 -7.20 6.47
C CYS A 168 -16.12 -6.57 5.10
N ARG A 169 -17.16 -6.00 4.46
CA ARG A 169 -17.02 -5.28 3.19
C ARG A 169 -16.49 -3.85 3.33
N GLY A 170 -16.30 -3.35 4.54
CA GLY A 170 -15.82 -1.97 4.78
C GLY A 170 -16.83 -0.87 4.47
N CYS A 171 -18.13 -1.16 4.50
CA CYS A 171 -19.20 -0.20 4.18
C CYS A 171 -19.38 0.95 5.19
N MET A 172 -18.71 0.92 6.34
CA MET A 172 -18.76 1.94 7.41
C MET A 172 -20.10 2.09 8.14
N THR A 173 -21.11 1.25 7.87
CA THR A 173 -22.40 1.32 8.57
C THR A 173 -22.26 1.27 10.09
N CYS A 174 -21.41 0.37 10.60
CA CYS A 174 -21.15 0.24 12.04
C CYS A 174 -20.55 1.49 12.69
N VAL A 175 -19.73 2.25 11.95
CA VAL A 175 -19.15 3.52 12.41
C VAL A 175 -20.26 4.57 12.49
N THR A 176 -21.07 4.69 11.43
CA THR A 176 -22.12 5.72 11.35
C THR A 176 -23.24 5.55 12.37
N ILE A 177 -23.57 4.29 12.72
CA ILE A 177 -24.68 3.99 13.64
C ILE A 177 -24.22 3.98 15.11
N CYS A 178 -22.92 4.01 15.39
CA CYS A 178 -22.41 3.90 16.74
C CYS A 178 -22.71 5.18 17.53
N PRO A 179 -23.58 5.17 18.56
CA PRO A 179 -23.92 6.39 19.29
C PRO A 179 -22.78 6.91 20.19
N ARG A 180 -21.71 6.12 20.33
CA ARG A 180 -20.60 6.42 21.24
C ARG A 180 -19.26 6.59 20.52
N ASP A 181 -19.26 6.55 19.18
CA ASP A 181 -18.06 6.63 18.34
C ASP A 181 -16.97 5.63 18.78
N ALA A 182 -17.40 4.40 19.10
CA ALA A 182 -16.54 3.36 19.64
C ALA A 182 -15.97 2.42 18.56
N ILE A 183 -16.31 2.62 17.29
CA ILE A 183 -15.96 1.70 16.20
C ILE A 183 -15.17 2.45 15.13
N GLU A 184 -14.05 1.87 14.73
CA GLU A 184 -13.22 2.33 13.62
C GLU A 184 -13.01 1.20 12.62
N ILE A 185 -13.01 1.55 11.33
CA ILE A 185 -12.63 0.60 10.27
C ILE A 185 -11.21 0.94 9.82
N VAL A 186 -10.30 0.00 10.04
CA VAL A 186 -8.91 0.10 9.62
C VAL A 186 -8.69 -0.75 8.36
N VAL A 187 -7.98 -0.18 7.39
CA VAL A 187 -7.55 -0.90 6.20
C VAL A 187 -6.08 -1.25 6.39
N GLU A 188 -5.83 -2.53 6.66
CA GLU A 188 -4.48 -3.06 6.81
C GLU A 188 -3.94 -3.43 5.43
N CYS A 189 -2.79 -2.85 5.10
CA CYS A 189 -2.02 -3.19 3.92
C CYS A 189 -1.04 -4.32 4.27
N ILE A 190 -1.36 -5.55 3.89
CA ILE A 190 -0.56 -6.72 4.25
C ILE A 190 0.17 -7.24 3.00
N PRO A 191 1.50 -7.47 3.06
CA PRO A 191 2.19 -8.19 2.00
C PRO A 191 1.59 -9.59 1.82
N ALA A 192 1.21 -9.97 0.59
CA ALA A 192 0.58 -11.27 0.30
C ALA A 192 1.40 -12.49 0.78
N GLN A 193 2.72 -12.34 0.93
CA GLN A 193 3.61 -13.37 1.50
C GLN A 193 3.27 -13.78 2.95
N LEU A 194 2.53 -12.95 3.70
CA LEU A 194 2.07 -13.25 5.06
C LEU A 194 0.67 -13.87 5.10
N VAL A 195 -0.01 -13.94 3.95
CA VAL A 195 -1.33 -14.56 3.83
C VAL A 195 -1.12 -16.02 3.42
N LYS A 196 -1.11 -16.91 4.41
CA LYS A 196 -1.20 -18.35 4.12
C LYS A 196 -2.51 -18.62 3.37
N PRO A 197 -2.47 -19.22 2.17
CA PRO A 197 -3.68 -19.60 1.46
C PRO A 197 -4.43 -20.69 2.26
N ALA A 198 -5.63 -20.38 2.72
CA ALA A 198 -6.74 -21.32 2.95
C ALA A 198 -6.47 -22.63 3.74
N GLU A 199 -5.89 -22.58 4.95
CA GLU A 199 -6.02 -23.68 5.94
C GLU A 199 -7.17 -23.47 6.94
N ARG A 200 -8.05 -22.46 6.75
CA ARG A 200 -8.98 -22.00 7.80
C ARG A 200 -10.47 -22.35 7.61
N ILE A 201 -10.86 -23.07 6.56
CA ILE A 201 -12.27 -23.49 6.42
C ILE A 201 -12.53 -24.83 7.12
N GLU A 202 -11.55 -25.75 7.13
CA GLU A 202 -11.70 -27.07 7.76
C GLU A 202 -11.65 -27.01 9.30
N GLU A 203 -10.83 -26.14 9.89
CA GLU A 203 -10.75 -25.99 11.35
C GLU A 203 -12.04 -25.42 11.96
N VAL A 204 -12.69 -24.46 11.29
CA VAL A 204 -13.93 -23.82 11.78
C VAL A 204 -15.13 -24.76 11.68
N GLN A 205 -15.19 -25.61 10.65
CA GLN A 205 -16.22 -26.65 10.54
C GLN A 205 -16.01 -27.80 11.54
N SER A 206 -14.77 -28.06 11.95
CA SER A 206 -14.45 -29.09 12.96
C SER A 206 -14.71 -28.64 14.41
N ALA A 207 -14.68 -27.33 14.69
CA ALA A 207 -14.96 -26.77 16.02
C ALA A 207 -16.46 -26.53 16.29
N ALA A 208 -17.31 -26.68 15.27
CA ALA A 208 -18.76 -26.58 15.36
C ALA A 208 -19.47 -27.96 15.43
N LYS A 209 -18.71 -29.03 15.70
CA LYS A 209 -19.22 -30.39 15.90
C LYS A 209 -19.07 -30.83 17.37
#